data_AF-A0A200JD62-F1
#
_entry.id   AF-A0A200JD62-F1
#
_cell.length_a   1.000
_cell.length_b   1.000
_cell.length_c   1.000
_cell.angle_alpha   90.00
_cell.angle_beta   90.00
_cell.angle_gamma   90.00
#
_symmetry.space_group_name_H-M   'P 1'
#
loop_
_entity.id
_entity.type
_entity.pdbx_description
1 polymer ?
#
loop_
_entity_poly.entity_id
_entity_poly.type
_entity_poly.pdbx_seq_one_letter_code
_entity_poly.pdbx_strand_id
1 'polypeptide(L)'
;MDNKRFHDKMVNVVKSSQAKKEIELGLTDIDSKALTPEGIINSYEIDYGSIEHNPMGAIMFDVIINGNDKLIASFDLNKHSNTLEYGGIVLSENSSDLIDEVTYD
;
A
#
# COMPACT_ATOMS: atom_id res chain seq x y z
N MET A 1 -20.88 3.06 18.72
CA MET A 1 -20.52 3.43 17.34
C MET A 1 -20.70 2.18 16.50
N ASP A 2 -21.49 2.22 15.43
CA ASP A 2 -21.62 1.06 14.53
C ASP A 2 -20.28 0.77 13.86
N ASN A 3 -19.69 -0.40 14.11
CA ASN A 3 -18.42 -0.82 13.51
C ASN A 3 -18.43 -0.67 11.98
N LYS A 4 -19.58 -0.91 11.35
CA LYS A 4 -19.78 -0.69 9.91
C LYS A 4 -19.57 0.77 9.50
N ARG A 5 -20.12 1.73 10.24
CA ARG A 5 -19.97 3.17 9.94
C ARG A 5 -18.53 3.65 10.18
N PHE A 6 -17.80 2.99 11.07
CA PHE A 6 -16.39 3.26 11.29
C PHE A 6 -15.53 2.73 10.14
N HIS A 7 -15.73 1.48 9.72
CA HIS A 7 -15.06 0.90 8.56
C HIS A 7 -15.37 1.67 7.25
N ASP A 8 -16.64 2.02 7.00
CA ASP A 8 -17.03 2.81 5.82
C ASP A 8 -16.29 4.16 5.75
N LYS A 9 -15.96 4.77 6.90
CA LYS A 9 -15.15 6.00 6.94
C LYS A 9 -13.69 5.75 6.58
N MET A 10 -13.10 4.64 7.04
CA MET A 10 -11.73 4.26 6.69
C MET A 10 -11.61 4.00 5.20
N VAL A 11 -12.55 3.25 4.62
CA VAL A 11 -12.63 3.02 3.16
C VAL A 11 -12.66 4.34 2.39
N ASN A 12 -13.44 5.32 2.83
CA ASN A 12 -13.50 6.63 2.19
C ASN A 12 -12.17 7.42 2.28
N VAL A 13 -11.40 7.26 3.36
CA VAL A 13 -10.07 7.85 3.48
C VAL A 13 -9.10 7.20 2.49
N VAL A 14 -9.09 5.86 2.41
CA VAL A 14 -8.22 5.10 1.50
C VAL A 14 -8.55 5.40 0.03
N LYS A 15 -9.82 5.66 -0.31
CA LYS A 15 -10.26 6.08 -1.65
C LYS A 15 -9.89 7.53 -2.01
N SER A 16 -9.38 8.32 -1.09
CA SER A 16 -9.11 9.74 -1.34
C SER A 16 -7.94 9.93 -2.31
N SER A 17 -7.95 11.01 -3.08
CA SER A 17 -6.83 11.36 -3.97
C SER A 17 -5.52 11.59 -3.21
N GLN A 18 -5.60 12.03 -1.95
CA GLN A 18 -4.42 12.16 -1.11
C GLN A 18 -3.86 10.78 -0.75
N ALA A 19 -4.69 9.83 -0.31
CA ALA A 19 -4.23 8.46 -0.02
C ALA A 19 -3.61 7.79 -1.25
N LYS A 20 -4.25 7.96 -2.41
CA LYS A 20 -3.70 7.51 -3.69
C LYS A 20 -2.27 8.02 -3.92
N LYS A 21 -2.03 9.32 -3.73
CA LYS A 21 -0.71 9.93 -3.93
C LYS A 21 0.36 9.30 -3.03
N GLU A 22 0.02 9.04 -1.78
CA GLU A 22 0.97 8.49 -0.80
C GLU A 22 1.26 7.01 -1.04
N ILE A 23 0.27 6.26 -1.52
CA ILE A 23 0.48 4.89 -2.00
C ILE A 23 1.49 4.91 -3.15
N GLU A 24 1.27 5.77 -4.15
CA GLU A 24 2.16 5.87 -5.31
C GLU A 24 3.57 6.35 -4.93
N LEU A 25 3.70 7.24 -3.95
CA LEU A 25 4.99 7.63 -3.38
C LEU A 25 5.68 6.43 -2.69
N GLY A 26 4.97 5.69 -1.83
CA GLY A 26 5.52 4.51 -1.15
C GLY A 26 5.92 3.39 -2.12
N LEU A 27 5.18 3.21 -3.23
CA LEU A 27 5.58 2.29 -4.29
C LEU A 27 6.83 2.78 -5.04
N THR A 28 6.95 4.09 -5.27
CA THR A 28 8.13 4.70 -5.92
C THR A 28 9.39 4.60 -5.03
N ASP A 29 9.23 4.61 -3.72
CA ASP A 29 10.33 4.42 -2.77
C ASP A 29 10.87 2.97 -2.80
N ILE A 30 10.06 1.99 -3.21
CA ILE A 30 10.50 0.59 -3.44
C ILE A 30 11.14 0.46 -4.83
N ASP A 31 10.44 0.98 -5.83
CA ASP A 31 10.84 0.91 -7.23
C ASP A 31 10.76 2.32 -7.80
N SER A 32 11.92 2.95 -8.02
CA SER A 32 11.99 4.32 -8.55
C SER A 32 11.28 4.53 -9.90
N LYS A 33 10.94 3.44 -10.61
CA LYS A 33 10.19 3.43 -11.86
C LYS A 33 8.81 2.80 -11.71
N ALA A 34 8.29 2.71 -10.49
CA ALA A 34 6.96 2.19 -10.23
C ALA A 34 5.92 2.91 -11.11
N LEU A 35 4.95 2.14 -11.59
CA LEU A 35 3.83 2.55 -12.42
C LEU A 35 4.26 3.05 -13.81
N THR A 36 5.46 2.69 -14.25
CA THR A 36 5.93 2.85 -15.64
C THR A 36 6.26 1.48 -16.25
N PRO A 37 6.30 1.36 -17.59
CA PRO A 37 6.67 0.11 -18.26
C PRO A 37 8.07 -0.42 -17.95
N GLU A 38 8.95 0.44 -17.42
CA GLU A 38 10.33 0.10 -17.04
C GLU A 38 10.47 -0.29 -15.56
N GLY A 39 9.38 -0.20 -14.78
CA GLY A 39 9.34 -0.59 -13.38
C GLY A 39 9.02 -2.08 -13.18
N ILE A 40 9.46 -2.59 -12.04
CA ILE A 40 9.06 -3.89 -11.51
C ILE A 40 7.60 -3.82 -11.06
N ILE A 41 7.22 -2.73 -10.39
CA ILE A 41 5.84 -2.45 -9.97
C ILE A 41 5.15 -1.74 -11.13
N ASN A 42 4.42 -2.45 -11.97
CA ASN A 42 3.73 -1.87 -13.12
C ASN A 42 2.31 -1.39 -12.77
N SER A 43 1.66 -2.06 -11.82
CA SER A 43 0.31 -1.72 -11.36
C SER A 43 0.09 -2.15 -9.90
N TYR A 44 -0.96 -1.60 -9.28
CA TYR A 44 -1.41 -2.00 -7.97
C TYR A 44 -2.95 -1.98 -7.89
N GLU A 45 -3.49 -2.78 -6.98
CA GLU A 45 -4.90 -2.74 -6.58
C GLU A 45 -4.99 -2.71 -5.05
N ILE A 46 -5.87 -1.88 -4.49
CA ILE A 46 -6.08 -1.83 -3.04
C ILE A 46 -7.05 -2.94 -2.64
N ASP A 47 -6.65 -3.81 -1.70
CA ASP A 47 -7.57 -4.74 -1.08
C ASP A 47 -8.39 -4.02 0.00
N TYR A 48 -9.57 -3.51 -0.37
CA TYR A 48 -10.47 -2.85 0.59
C TYR A 48 -10.95 -3.78 1.72
N GLY A 49 -10.88 -5.10 1.53
CA GLY A 49 -11.22 -6.09 2.55
C GLY A 49 -10.20 -6.15 3.68
N SER A 50 -8.95 -5.80 3.40
CA SER A 50 -7.84 -5.74 4.38
C SER A 50 -7.85 -4.47 5.26
N ILE A 51 -8.79 -3.52 5.02
CA ILE A 51 -8.80 -2.24 5.73
C ILE A 51 -9.13 -2.42 7.20
N GLU A 52 -8.12 -2.18 8.04
CA GLU A 52 -8.19 -2.31 9.49
C GLU A 52 -7.67 -1.08 10.21
N HIS A 53 -8.11 -0.90 11.45
CA HIS A 53 -7.63 0.17 12.31
C HIS A 53 -6.51 -0.36 13.20
N ASN A 54 -5.32 0.21 13.07
CA ASN A 54 -4.22 -0.03 14.00
C ASN A 54 -4.55 0.62 15.36
N PRO A 55 -4.37 -0.05 16.51
CA PRO A 55 -4.52 0.55 17.84
C PRO A 55 -3.80 1.90 18.03
N MET A 56 -2.75 2.18 17.26
CA MET A 56 -2.02 3.46 17.25
C MET A 56 -2.67 4.59 16.43
N GLY A 57 -3.83 4.34 15.81
CA GLY A 57 -4.61 5.35 15.08
C GLY A 57 -4.39 5.37 13.56
N ALA A 58 -3.55 4.47 13.03
CA ALA A 58 -3.34 4.28 11.60
C ALA A 58 -4.47 3.46 10.96
N ILE A 59 -4.66 3.63 9.65
CA ILE A 59 -5.46 2.73 8.82
C ILE A 59 -4.49 1.79 8.10
N MET A 60 -4.56 0.50 8.38
CA MET A 60 -3.76 -0.53 7.72
C MET A 60 -4.52 -1.07 6.53
N PHE A 61 -3.85 -1.33 5.41
CA PHE A 61 -4.42 -2.01 4.26
C PHE A 61 -3.33 -2.57 3.37
N ASP A 62 -3.68 -3.58 2.59
CA ASP A 62 -2.83 -4.22 1.61
C ASP A 62 -3.09 -3.68 0.20
N VAL A 63 -2.03 -3.65 -0.61
CA VAL A 63 -2.14 -3.50 -2.06
C VAL A 63 -1.53 -4.71 -2.77
N ILE A 64 -2.24 -5.18 -3.79
CA ILE A 64 -1.85 -6.30 -4.66
C ILE A 64 -1.06 -5.73 -5.82
N ILE A 65 0.19 -6.15 -5.97
CA ILE A 65 1.11 -5.67 -7.00
C ILE A 65 0.95 -6.50 -8.28
N ASN A 66 0.86 -5.83 -9.43
CA ASN A 66 0.78 -6.46 -10.74
C ASN A 66 -0.36 -7.50 -10.89
N GLY A 67 -1.40 -7.41 -10.04
CA GLY A 67 -2.48 -8.40 -9.98
C GLY A 67 -2.04 -9.78 -9.47
N ASN A 68 -0.87 -9.88 -8.85
CA ASN A 68 -0.34 -11.11 -8.27
C ASN A 68 -0.65 -11.15 -6.77
N ASP A 69 -1.56 -12.05 -6.37
CA ASP A 69 -2.03 -12.23 -4.98
C ASP A 69 -0.92 -12.67 -4.01
N LYS A 70 0.25 -13.07 -4.52
CA LYS A 70 1.44 -13.37 -3.72
C LYS A 70 2.34 -12.16 -3.53
N LEU A 71 2.17 -11.10 -4.32
CA LEU A 71 2.96 -9.88 -4.24
C LEU A 71 2.11 -8.80 -3.58
N ILE A 72 2.12 -8.82 -2.26
CA ILE A 72 1.36 -7.89 -1.44
C ILE A 72 2.31 -6.88 -0.82
N ALA A 73 1.93 -5.60 -0.85
CA ALA A 73 2.58 -4.54 -0.11
C ALA A 73 1.60 -4.00 0.93
N SER A 74 1.91 -4.16 2.22
CA SER A 74 1.09 -3.60 3.30
C SER A 74 1.41 -2.12 3.52
N PHE A 75 0.39 -1.32 3.79
CA PHE A 75 0.48 0.13 4.02
C PHE A 75 -0.16 0.48 5.35
N ASP A 76 0.55 1.30 6.13
CA ASP A 76 0.00 2.02 7.28
C ASP A 76 -0.23 3.48 6.89
N LEU A 77 -1.46 3.95 7.05
CA LEU A 77 -1.86 5.30 6.70
C LEU A 77 -2.27 6.10 7.94
N ASN A 78 -1.37 6.97 8.41
CA ASN A 78 -1.61 7.82 9.57
C ASN A 78 -2.26 9.15 9.20
N LYS A 79 -3.23 9.60 10.00
CA LYS A 79 -3.94 10.89 9.80
C LYS A 79 -3.37 12.05 10.64
N HIS A 80 -2.48 11.76 11.60
CA HIS A 80 -2.19 12.64 12.73
C HIS A 80 -1.51 13.98 12.37
N SER A 81 -0.92 14.13 11.19
CA SER A 81 -0.12 15.30 10.83
C SER A 81 -0.72 16.20 9.72
N ASN A 82 -1.98 15.98 9.28
CA ASN A 82 -2.52 16.50 8.00
C ASN A 82 -1.71 16.07 6.76
N THR A 83 -0.60 15.36 6.98
CA THR A 83 0.11 14.52 6.05
C THR A 83 -0.29 13.09 6.33
N LEU A 84 -0.40 12.33 5.26
CA LEU A 84 -0.62 10.91 5.31
C LEU A 84 0.78 10.28 5.38
N GLU A 85 1.14 9.72 6.52
CA GLU A 85 2.46 9.11 6.72
C GLU A 85 2.37 7.61 6.50
N TYR A 86 3.28 7.12 5.67
CA TYR A 86 3.48 5.72 5.31
C TYR A 86 4.40 5.01 6.33
N GLY A 87 3.91 3.95 6.96
CA GLY A 87 4.60 3.25 8.07
C GLY A 87 5.56 2.11 7.70
N GLY A 88 5.70 1.77 6.41
CA GLY A 88 6.54 0.68 5.93
C GLY A 88 5.78 -0.35 5.09
N ILE A 89 6.49 -1.13 4.26
CA ILE A 89 5.96 -2.18 3.38
C ILE A 89 6.57 -3.49 3.80
N VAL A 90 5.71 -4.48 3.99
CA VAL A 90 6.08 -5.87 4.13
C VAL A 90 5.66 -6.58 2.86
N LEU A 91 6.61 -7.24 2.19
CA LEU A 91 6.35 -8.09 1.04
C LEU A 91 6.19 -9.54 1.52
N SER A 92 5.03 -10.15 1.30
CA SER A 92 4.83 -11.58 1.58
C SER A 92 5.38 -12.44 0.45
N GLU A 93 6.07 -13.53 0.76
CA GLU A 93 6.96 -14.25 -0.17
C GLU A 93 6.27 -15.14 -1.23
N ASN A 94 6.67 -14.98 -2.49
CA ASN A 94 7.32 -16.01 -3.33
C ASN A 94 8.56 -15.38 -3.98
N SER A 95 9.46 -14.91 -3.11
CA SER A 95 10.53 -13.92 -3.27
C SER A 95 11.72 -14.28 -4.15
N SER A 96 11.59 -15.20 -5.11
CA SER A 96 12.71 -15.47 -6.03
C SER A 96 12.79 -14.43 -7.13
N ASP A 97 11.65 -14.04 -7.71
CA ASP A 97 11.65 -13.27 -8.95
C ASP A 97 11.84 -11.75 -8.76
N LEU A 98 11.50 -11.19 -7.58
CA LEU A 98 11.63 -9.74 -7.32
C LEU A 98 12.98 -9.34 -6.69
N ILE A 99 13.62 -10.22 -5.92
CA ILE A 99 14.89 -9.92 -5.23
C ILE A 99 16.08 -10.12 -6.18
N ASP A 100 15.99 -11.03 -7.15
CA ASP A 100 17.03 -11.21 -8.18
C ASP A 100 17.13 -10.00 -9.14
N GLU A 101 16.10 -9.15 -9.27
CA GLU A 101 16.10 -7.99 -10.17
C GLU A 101 16.58 -6.69 -9.51
N VAL A 102 16.51 -6.59 -8.17
CA VAL A 102 16.99 -5.42 -7.41
C VAL A 102 18.49 -5.53 -7.05
N THR A 103 19.11 -6.68 -7.33
CA THR A 103 20.52 -6.97 -6.99
C THR A 103 21.42 -7.09 -8.23
N TYR A 104 21.53 -6.02 -9.03
CA TYR A 104 22.65 -5.75 -9.96
C TYR A 104 22.86 -4.23 -9.94
N ASP A 105 23.97 -3.63 -9.51
CA ASP A 105 25.41 -3.94 -9.58
C ASP A 105 26.11 -3.38 -8.31
#